data_AF-A0A8D8FBZ9-F1
#
_entry.id   AF-A0A8D8FBZ9-F1
#
_cell.length_a   1.000
_cell.length_b   1.000
_cell.length_c   1.000
_cell.angle_alpha   90.00
_cell.angle_beta   90.00
_cell.angle_gamma   90.00
#
_symmetry.space_group_name_H-M   'P 1'
#
loop_
_entity.id
_entity.type
_entity.pdbx_description
1 polymer ?
#
loop_
_entity_poly.entity_id
_entity_poly.type
_entity_poly.pdbx_seq_one_letter_code
_entity_poly.pdbx_strand_id
1 'polypeptide(L)'
;ITALLCVPLVNNIPILKHSDWTAIWFFLFIYSVTTVCFCFMMSVFFDKASVAARVAGFVWILSIVPYKLALPIYDSLSIGIKSSLNILSNSAMSFGIRSIIRLEVLERGLQWNDFTTPATIDEELNVGLVIAMLLVDALIYLIIAIYVEQVMPGEFGIAKPWYFPFSFKCRSSASKTPTSQSQKSDFIESDPSSSPVGIQIRNLR
;
A
#
# COMPACT_ATOMS: atom_id res chain seq x y z
N ILE A 1 0.77 -3.83 22.65
CA ILE A 1 2.05 -4.38 22.13
C ILE A 1 3.20 -3.42 22.41
N THR A 2 3.16 -2.19 21.89
CA THR A 2 4.22 -1.20 22.14
C THR A 2 4.41 -0.89 23.62
N ALA A 3 3.32 -0.84 24.41
CA ALA A 3 3.42 -0.45 25.83
C ALA A 3 4.08 -1.56 26.64
N LEU A 4 3.84 -2.80 26.23
CA LEU A 4 4.48 -4.00 26.76
C LEU A 4 5.98 -4.06 26.41
N LEU A 5 6.40 -3.38 25.34
CA LEU A 5 7.79 -3.35 24.88
C LEU A 5 8.64 -2.31 25.63
N CYS A 6 8.01 -1.23 26.09
CA CYS A 6 8.66 -0.12 26.83
C CYS A 6 8.47 -0.19 28.35
N VAL A 7 7.37 -0.78 28.85
CA VAL A 7 7.05 -0.79 30.28
C VAL A 7 7.51 -2.09 30.95
N PRO A 8 8.27 -2.05 32.05
CA PRO A 8 8.64 -3.24 32.81
C PRO A 8 7.41 -3.85 33.48
N LEU A 9 7.11 -5.11 33.14
CA LEU A 9 5.84 -5.75 33.50
C LEU A 9 5.79 -6.47 34.84
N VAL A 10 6.86 -6.46 35.64
CA VAL A 10 6.90 -6.75 37.10
C VAL A 10 8.28 -7.22 37.55
N ASN A 11 9.10 -7.86 36.71
CA ASN A 11 10.48 -8.29 37.06
C ASN A 11 11.47 -8.35 35.87
N ASN A 12 11.11 -7.77 34.71
CA ASN A 12 11.91 -7.86 33.49
C ASN A 12 12.42 -6.48 33.07
N ILE A 13 13.68 -6.41 32.66
CA ILE A 13 14.28 -5.21 32.08
C ILE A 13 13.49 -4.88 30.81
N PRO A 14 12.99 -3.65 30.63
CA PRO A 14 12.27 -3.27 29.43
C PRO A 14 13.17 -3.43 28.20
N ILE A 15 12.60 -3.96 27.11
CA ILE A 15 13.35 -4.28 25.87
C ILE A 15 13.85 -2.98 25.22
N LEU A 16 13.04 -1.93 25.28
CA LEU A 16 13.40 -0.57 24.91
C LEU A 16 13.21 0.32 26.14
N LYS A 17 14.30 0.60 26.85
CA LYS A 17 14.32 1.32 28.12
C LYS A 17 14.36 2.84 27.93
N HIS A 18 15.02 3.31 26.87
CA HIS A 18 15.25 4.73 26.60
C HIS A 18 14.30 5.30 25.53
N SER A 19 13.64 4.43 24.75
CA SER A 19 12.75 4.85 23.67
C SER A 19 11.36 5.27 24.14
N ASP A 20 10.82 6.34 23.54
CA ASP A 20 9.47 6.81 23.78
C ASP A 20 8.44 5.82 23.20
N TRP A 21 7.50 5.40 24.06
CA TRP A 21 6.43 4.49 23.66
C TRP A 21 5.59 5.01 22.49
N THR A 22 5.30 6.31 22.48
CA THR A 22 4.48 6.98 21.47
C THR A 22 5.17 7.02 20.11
N ALA A 23 6.49 7.19 20.08
CA ALA A 23 7.27 7.20 18.84
C ALA A 23 7.27 5.82 18.16
N ILE A 24 7.43 4.75 18.94
CA ILE A 24 7.36 3.37 18.44
C ILE A 24 5.95 3.03 17.97
N TRP A 25 4.92 3.48 18.72
CA TRP A 25 3.53 3.30 18.31
C TRP A 25 3.25 4.00 16.97
N PHE A 26 3.71 5.23 16.81
CA PHE A 26 3.56 5.97 15.56
C PHE A 26 4.22 5.26 14.37
N PHE A 27 5.46 4.77 14.54
CA PHE A 27 6.15 3.97 13.52
C PHE A 27 5.34 2.72 13.10
N LEU A 28 4.87 1.94 14.07
CA LEU A 28 4.06 0.74 13.79
C LEU A 28 2.68 1.08 13.19
N PHE A 29 2.11 2.22 13.58
CA PHE A 29 0.86 2.70 13.02
C PHE A 29 1.01 3.01 11.53
N ILE A 30 2.05 3.77 11.14
CA ILE A 30 2.34 4.04 9.73
C ILE A 30 2.54 2.74 8.95
N TYR A 31 3.33 1.81 9.48
CA TYR A 31 3.53 0.50 8.84
C TYR A 31 2.20 -0.28 8.67
N SER A 32 1.30 -0.21 9.66
CA SER A 32 -0.01 -0.86 9.58
C SER A 32 -0.86 -0.25 8.46
N VAL A 33 -0.86 1.08 8.33
CA VAL A 33 -1.54 1.79 7.23
C VAL A 33 -0.96 1.37 5.88
N THR A 34 0.36 1.34 5.72
CA THR A 34 1.03 0.89 4.49
C THR A 34 0.65 -0.56 4.14
N THR A 35 0.57 -1.44 5.15
CA THR A 35 0.17 -2.85 4.96
C THR A 35 -1.28 -2.97 4.48
N VAL A 36 -2.19 -2.14 5.01
CA VAL A 36 -3.59 -2.11 4.55
C VAL A 36 -3.67 -1.63 3.09
N CYS A 37 -2.91 -0.59 2.72
CA CYS A 37 -2.84 -0.14 1.32
C CYS A 37 -2.29 -1.23 0.39
N PHE A 38 -1.27 -1.98 0.82
CA PHE A 38 -0.74 -3.12 0.08
C PHE A 38 -1.80 -4.22 -0.11
N CYS A 39 -2.56 -4.56 0.93
CA CYS A 39 -3.64 -5.54 0.84
C CYS A 39 -4.74 -5.08 -0.12
N PHE A 40 -5.12 -3.79 -0.10
CA PHE A 40 -6.07 -3.25 -1.07
C PHE A 40 -5.55 -3.34 -2.50
N MET A 41 -4.31 -2.92 -2.75
CA MET A 41 -3.67 -3.06 -4.06
C MET A 41 -3.72 -4.51 -4.56
N MET A 42 -3.37 -5.48 -3.72
CA MET A 42 -3.44 -6.90 -4.08
C MET A 42 -4.86 -7.39 -4.35
N SER A 43 -5.87 -6.87 -3.65
CA SER A 43 -7.26 -7.26 -3.86
C SER A 43 -7.79 -6.86 -5.24
N VAL A 44 -7.36 -5.72 -5.78
CA VAL A 44 -7.84 -5.22 -7.09
C VAL A 44 -7.28 -6.02 -8.26
N PHE A 45 -6.13 -6.68 -8.09
CA PHE A 45 -5.53 -7.50 -9.16
C PHE A 45 -6.22 -8.87 -9.37
N PHE A 46 -7.06 -9.32 -8.46
CA PHE A 46 -7.63 -10.67 -8.50
C PHE A 46 -9.14 -10.67 -8.24
N ASP A 47 -9.92 -11.18 -9.20
CA ASP A 47 -11.38 -11.32 -9.03
C ASP A 47 -11.76 -12.32 -7.93
N LYS A 48 -10.90 -13.31 -7.66
CA LYS A 48 -11.14 -14.35 -6.65
C LYS A 48 -10.37 -14.06 -5.37
N ALA A 49 -11.08 -13.70 -4.30
CA ALA A 49 -10.51 -13.43 -2.98
C ALA A 49 -9.61 -14.55 -2.44
N SER A 50 -9.95 -15.82 -2.67
CA SER A 50 -9.18 -16.97 -2.20
C SER A 50 -7.85 -17.19 -2.95
N VAL A 51 -7.73 -16.68 -4.18
CA VAL A 51 -6.48 -16.66 -4.94
C VAL A 51 -5.66 -15.45 -4.51
N ALA A 52 -6.30 -14.29 -4.39
CA ALA A 52 -5.69 -13.05 -3.92
C ALA A 52 -4.96 -13.25 -2.57
N ALA A 53 -5.62 -13.88 -1.59
CA ALA A 53 -5.04 -14.12 -0.28
C ALA A 53 -3.78 -15.00 -0.32
N ARG A 54 -3.77 -16.06 -1.15
CA ARG A 54 -2.60 -16.95 -1.29
C ARG A 54 -1.42 -16.24 -1.93
N VAL A 55 -1.68 -15.48 -3.00
CA VAL A 55 -0.64 -14.74 -3.72
C VAL A 55 -0.11 -13.59 -2.86
N ALA A 56 -1.00 -12.82 -2.20
CA ALA A 56 -0.62 -11.75 -1.28
C ALA A 56 0.29 -12.25 -0.16
N GLY A 57 -0.04 -13.40 0.45
CA GLY A 57 0.83 -14.03 1.46
C GLY A 57 2.21 -14.40 0.90
N PHE A 58 2.27 -14.97 -0.31
CA PHE A 58 3.55 -15.28 -0.96
C PHE A 58 4.38 -14.02 -1.26
N VAL A 59 3.75 -12.98 -1.80
CA VAL A 59 4.41 -11.69 -2.07
C VAL A 59 4.88 -11.03 -0.77
N TRP A 60 4.11 -11.13 0.30
CA TRP A 60 4.48 -10.61 1.62
C TRP A 60 5.76 -11.29 2.14
N ILE A 61 5.86 -12.63 2.04
CA ILE A 61 7.08 -13.37 2.41
C ILE A 61 8.25 -12.97 1.51
N LEU A 62 8.03 -12.88 0.20
CA LEU A 62 9.06 -12.49 -0.77
C LEU A 62 9.60 -11.09 -0.46
N SER A 63 8.76 -10.20 0.06
CA SER A 63 9.12 -8.83 0.42
C SER A 63 10.12 -8.72 1.59
N ILE A 64 10.36 -9.81 2.32
CA ILE A 64 11.38 -9.87 3.40
C ILE A 64 12.77 -10.24 2.85
N VAL A 65 12.85 -10.85 1.67
CA VAL A 65 14.11 -11.29 1.06
C VAL A 65 15.12 -10.14 0.87
N PRO A 66 14.75 -8.94 0.39
CA PRO A 66 15.70 -7.84 0.22
C PRO A 66 16.44 -7.46 1.51
N TYR A 67 15.73 -7.44 2.64
CA TYR A 67 16.35 -7.19 3.95
C TYR A 67 17.40 -8.26 4.29
N LYS A 68 17.05 -9.55 4.11
CA LYS A 68 17.98 -10.66 4.41
C LYS A 68 19.24 -10.63 3.54
N LEU A 69 19.10 -10.24 2.28
CA LEU A 69 20.24 -10.12 1.36
C LEU A 69 21.11 -8.90 1.68
N ALA A 70 20.50 -7.82 2.17
CA ALA A 70 21.22 -6.60 2.53
C ALA A 70 21.96 -6.69 3.88
N LEU A 71 21.49 -7.52 4.81
CA LEU A 71 22.10 -7.71 6.14
C LEU A 71 23.65 -7.86 6.13
N PRO A 72 24.26 -8.76 5.33
CA PRO A 72 25.71 -8.99 5.36
C PRO A 72 26.53 -7.89 4.68
N ILE A 73 25.94 -7.09 3.78
CA ILE A 73 26.64 -6.08 2.97
C ILE A 73 26.21 -4.64 3.32
N TYR A 74 25.39 -4.50 4.37
CA TYR A 74 24.73 -3.24 4.76
C TYR A 74 25.71 -2.08 4.95
N ASP A 75 26.86 -2.37 5.55
CA ASP A 75 27.87 -1.36 5.87
C ASP A 75 28.61 -0.85 4.62
N SER A 76 28.60 -1.61 3.52
CA SER A 76 29.22 -1.23 2.24
C SER A 76 28.23 -0.63 1.23
N LEU A 77 26.94 -0.58 1.56
CA LEU A 77 25.89 -0.11 0.67
C LEU A 77 25.75 1.42 0.69
N SER A 78 25.70 2.03 -0.49
CA SER A 78 25.37 3.45 -0.67
C SER A 78 23.92 3.75 -0.26
N ILE A 79 23.65 4.97 0.20
CA ILE A 79 22.31 5.45 0.58
C ILE A 79 21.23 5.20 -0.48
N GLY A 80 21.57 5.30 -1.77
CA GLY A 80 20.62 5.07 -2.87
C GLY A 80 20.16 3.62 -2.97
N ILE A 81 21.05 2.67 -2.70
CA ILE A 81 20.72 1.25 -2.72
C ILE A 81 19.95 0.89 -1.44
N LYS A 82 20.36 1.44 -0.29
CA LYS A 82 19.61 1.33 0.98
C LYS A 82 18.17 1.85 0.84
N SER A 83 18.00 3.00 0.19
CA SER A 83 16.67 3.57 -0.10
C SER A 83 15.88 2.72 -1.08
N SER A 84 16.50 2.18 -2.12
CA SER A 84 15.84 1.29 -3.08
C SER A 84 15.37 -0.01 -2.42
N LEU A 85 16.13 -0.55 -1.48
CA LEU A 85 15.75 -1.75 -0.70
C LEU A 85 14.60 -1.50 0.26
N ASN A 86 14.32 -0.24 0.60
CA ASN A 86 13.18 0.17 1.42
C ASN A 86 11.88 0.33 0.63
N ILE A 87 11.88 0.24 -0.70
CA ILE A 87 10.66 0.35 -1.50
C ILE A 87 9.68 -0.83 -1.29
N LEU A 88 10.18 -1.92 -0.71
CA LEU A 88 9.35 -2.98 -0.18
C LEU A 88 9.08 -2.67 1.29
N SER A 89 7.84 -2.30 1.58
CA SER A 89 7.35 -1.94 2.92
C SER A 89 7.75 -2.90 4.05
N ASN A 90 7.79 -4.23 3.81
CA ASN A 90 8.30 -5.22 4.80
C ASN A 90 9.81 -5.11 5.09
N SER A 91 10.58 -4.81 4.05
CA SER A 91 12.03 -4.57 4.16
C SER A 91 12.28 -3.27 4.93
N ALA A 92 11.54 -2.19 4.60
CA ALA A 92 11.59 -0.92 5.32
C ALA A 92 11.28 -1.06 6.81
N MET A 93 10.26 -1.83 7.17
CA MET A 93 9.97 -2.12 8.58
C MET A 93 11.17 -2.77 9.28
N SER A 94 11.79 -3.74 8.63
CA SER A 94 12.93 -4.49 9.19
C SER A 94 14.15 -3.58 9.40
N PHE A 95 14.45 -2.70 8.45
CA PHE A 95 15.48 -1.68 8.61
C PHE A 95 15.13 -0.67 9.71
N GLY A 96 13.89 -0.19 9.77
CA GLY A 96 13.44 0.72 10.82
C GLY A 96 13.58 0.14 12.23
N ILE A 97 13.19 -1.12 12.44
CA ILE A 97 13.37 -1.80 13.73
C ILE A 97 14.86 -1.94 14.07
N ARG A 98 15.71 -2.28 13.09
CA ARG A 98 17.16 -2.36 13.31
C ARG A 98 17.74 -1.00 13.74
N SER A 99 17.33 0.10 13.13
CA SER A 99 17.75 1.45 13.53
C SER A 99 17.26 1.79 14.95
N ILE A 100 16.02 1.43 15.32
CA ILE A 100 15.50 1.63 16.67
C ILE A 100 16.33 0.85 17.71
N ILE A 101 16.63 -0.42 17.43
CA ILE A 101 17.47 -1.25 18.32
C ILE A 101 18.87 -0.64 18.47
N ARG A 102 19.45 -0.10 17.38
CA ARG A 102 20.75 0.57 17.43
C ARG A 102 20.73 1.82 18.31
N LEU A 103 19.70 2.66 18.19
CA LEU A 103 19.51 3.83 19.06
C LEU A 103 19.37 3.45 20.54
N GLU A 104 18.73 2.31 20.81
CA GLU A 104 18.59 1.79 22.18
C GLU A 104 19.93 1.30 22.74
N VAL A 105 20.75 0.60 21.94
CA VAL A 105 22.09 0.14 22.33
C VAL A 105 23.03 1.32 22.62
N LEU A 106 22.80 2.46 21.98
CA LEU A 106 23.54 3.72 22.21
C LEU A 106 22.97 4.54 23.38
N GLU A 107 22.03 4.00 24.16
CA GLU A 107 21.38 4.64 25.31
C GLU A 107 20.63 5.95 25.01
N ARG A 108 20.45 6.28 23.73
CA ARG A 108 19.68 7.46 23.29
C ARG A 108 18.18 7.15 23.24
N GLY A 109 17.84 5.97 22.75
CA GLY A 109 16.47 5.56 22.46
C GLY A 109 15.86 6.32 21.28
N LEU A 110 14.69 5.88 20.83
CA LEU A 110 13.90 6.60 19.84
C LEU A 110 13.08 7.70 20.53
N GLN A 111 13.48 8.95 20.35
CA GLN A 111 12.73 10.13 20.79
C GLN A 111 12.14 10.90 19.60
N TRP A 112 11.07 11.67 19.84
CA TRP A 112 10.43 12.48 18.80
C TRP A 112 11.35 13.53 18.17
N ASN A 113 12.28 14.08 18.96
CA ASN A 113 13.20 15.09 18.47
C ASN A 113 14.34 14.50 17.61
N ASP A 114 14.60 13.20 17.75
CA ASP A 114 15.73 12.51 17.13
C ASP A 114 15.33 11.76 15.84
N PHE A 115 14.09 11.88 15.38
CA PHE A 115 13.63 11.26 14.11
C PHE A 115 14.41 11.73 12.88
N THR A 116 15.01 12.93 12.93
CA THR A 116 15.78 13.53 11.84
C THR A 116 17.29 13.51 12.07
N THR A 117 17.75 13.01 13.23
CA THR A 117 19.17 12.75 13.49
C THR A 117 19.57 11.30 13.15
N PRO A 118 20.64 11.08 12.38
CA PRO A 118 21.13 9.72 12.11
C PRO A 118 21.54 9.01 13.41
N ALA A 119 21.31 7.69 13.47
CA ALA A 119 21.56 6.90 14.67
C ALA A 119 23.05 6.79 15.01
N THR A 120 23.91 6.73 13.99
CA THR A 120 25.38 6.69 14.12
C THR A 120 25.99 7.56 13.01
N ILE A 121 27.22 8.06 13.22
CA ILE A 121 27.98 8.82 12.20
C ILE A 121 28.16 7.99 10.92
N ASP A 122 28.24 6.66 11.05
CA ASP A 122 28.40 5.70 9.95
C ASP A 122 27.07 5.28 9.29
N GLU A 123 25.93 5.64 9.88
CA GLU A 123 24.61 5.22 9.41
C GLU A 123 23.86 6.41 8.81
N GLU A 124 23.94 6.54 7.48
CA GLU A 124 23.23 7.56 6.71
C GLU A 124 21.70 7.38 6.72
N LEU A 125 21.21 6.20 7.13
CA LEU A 125 19.80 5.84 7.13
C LEU A 125 19.15 6.20 8.47
N ASN A 126 18.23 7.16 8.44
CA ASN A 126 17.51 7.60 9.62
C ASN A 126 16.10 6.99 9.70
N VAL A 127 15.59 6.78 10.91
CA VAL A 127 14.21 6.36 11.19
C VAL A 127 13.19 7.29 10.51
N GLY A 128 13.41 8.60 10.51
CA GLY A 128 12.55 9.54 9.79
C GLY A 128 12.53 9.31 8.27
N LEU A 129 13.67 8.94 7.67
CA LEU A 129 13.75 8.58 6.26
C LEU A 129 12.98 7.28 5.98
N VAL A 130 13.07 6.30 6.87
CA VAL A 130 12.30 5.04 6.76
C VAL A 130 10.80 5.30 6.84
N ILE A 131 10.35 6.17 7.75
CA ILE A 131 8.93 6.57 7.85
C ILE A 131 8.48 7.28 6.57
N ALA A 132 9.30 8.19 6.03
CA ALA A 132 9.00 8.85 4.76
C ALA A 132 8.88 7.85 3.61
N MET A 133 9.77 6.86 3.53
CA MET A 133 9.69 5.79 2.52
C MET A 133 8.44 4.94 2.68
N LEU A 134 8.05 4.57 3.91
CA LEU A 134 6.81 3.83 4.16
C LEU A 134 5.55 4.61 3.75
N LEU A 135 5.55 5.94 3.91
CA LEU A 135 4.47 6.81 3.44
C LEU A 135 4.43 6.89 1.91
N VAL A 136 5.59 7.00 1.27
CA VAL A 136 5.70 6.96 -0.20
C VAL A 136 5.19 5.62 -0.74
N ASP A 137 5.56 4.50 -0.12
CA ASP A 137 5.06 3.17 -0.50
C ASP A 137 3.54 3.08 -0.37
N ALA A 138 2.98 3.57 0.73
CA ALA A 138 1.52 3.58 0.95
C ALA A 138 0.79 4.36 -0.15
N LEU A 139 1.35 5.51 -0.54
CA LEU A 139 0.80 6.36 -1.60
C LEU A 139 0.94 5.68 -2.97
N ILE A 140 2.07 5.02 -3.26
CA ILE A 140 2.26 4.25 -4.48
C ILE A 140 1.24 3.10 -4.56
N TYR A 141 1.07 2.32 -3.49
CA TYR A 141 0.10 1.22 -3.46
C TYR A 141 -1.33 1.73 -3.65
N LEU A 142 -1.68 2.86 -3.04
CA LEU A 142 -2.99 3.49 -3.22
C LEU A 142 -3.21 3.98 -4.65
N ILE A 143 -2.22 4.64 -5.25
CA ILE A 143 -2.30 5.10 -6.65
C ILE A 143 -2.47 3.90 -7.58
N ILE A 144 -1.72 2.82 -7.36
CA ILE A 144 -1.84 1.59 -8.15
C ILE A 144 -3.24 1.00 -7.97
N ALA A 145 -3.75 0.89 -6.73
CA ALA A 145 -5.09 0.36 -6.47
C ALA A 145 -6.16 1.17 -7.21
N ILE A 146 -6.18 2.49 -7.05
CA ILE A 146 -7.12 3.39 -7.74
C ILE A 146 -6.96 3.27 -9.26
N TYR A 147 -5.73 3.19 -9.77
CA TYR A 147 -5.47 3.07 -11.19
C TYR A 147 -6.04 1.76 -11.76
N VAL A 148 -5.80 0.63 -11.09
CA VAL A 148 -6.27 -0.68 -11.56
C VAL A 148 -7.80 -0.75 -11.48
N GLU A 149 -8.44 -0.18 -10.45
CA GLU A 149 -9.91 -0.12 -10.36
C GLU A 149 -10.53 0.63 -11.55
N GLN A 150 -9.88 1.70 -12.03
CA GLN A 150 -10.38 2.46 -13.19
C GLN A 150 -10.19 1.71 -14.52
N VAL A 151 -9.14 0.89 -14.62
CA VAL A 151 -8.78 0.16 -15.84
C VAL A 151 -9.53 -1.17 -15.97
N MET A 152 -9.70 -1.88 -14.86
CA MET A 152 -10.45 -3.13 -14.73
C MET A 152 -11.62 -2.93 -13.78
N PRO A 153 -12.69 -2.26 -14.22
CA PRO A 153 -13.90 -2.26 -13.42
C PRO A 153 -14.44 -3.69 -13.35
N GLY A 154 -14.86 -4.09 -12.15
CA GLY A 154 -15.58 -5.35 -11.93
C GLY A 154 -16.90 -5.42 -12.70
N GLU A 155 -17.74 -6.40 -12.36
CA GLU A 155 -18.94 -6.82 -13.13
C GLU A 155 -19.93 -5.72 -13.58
N PHE A 156 -19.87 -4.50 -13.02
CA PHE A 156 -20.80 -3.41 -13.35
C PHE A 156 -20.15 -2.07 -13.74
N GLY A 157 -18.83 -1.97 -13.90
CA GLY A 157 -18.19 -0.69 -14.26
C GLY A 157 -17.75 -0.59 -15.73
N ILE A 158 -17.66 0.64 -16.23
CA ILE A 158 -17.29 0.93 -17.62
C ILE A 158 -15.75 1.08 -17.70
N ALA A 159 -15.06 0.17 -18.38
CA ALA A 159 -13.59 0.13 -18.42
C ALA A 159 -13.00 1.37 -19.10
N LYS A 160 -12.15 2.11 -18.38
CA LYS A 160 -11.35 3.18 -18.99
C LYS A 160 -10.10 2.56 -19.64
N PRO A 161 -9.70 3.03 -20.83
CA PRO A 161 -8.52 2.49 -21.53
C PRO A 161 -7.24 2.72 -20.72
N TRP A 162 -6.29 1.78 -20.83
CA TRP A 162 -4.99 1.75 -20.14
C TRP A 162 -4.12 3.02 -20.27
N TYR A 163 -4.44 3.91 -21.22
CA TYR A 163 -3.75 5.21 -21.43
C TYR A 163 -4.46 6.40 -20.77
N PHE A 164 -5.45 6.18 -19.89
CA PHE A 164 -6.29 7.23 -19.29
C PHE A 164 -5.54 8.40 -18.62
N PRO A 165 -4.36 8.26 -17.97
CA PRO A 165 -3.67 9.43 -17.42
C PRO A 165 -2.99 10.32 -18.50
N PHE A 166 -2.73 9.82 -19.71
CA PHE A 166 -2.05 10.58 -20.78
C PHE A 166 -2.99 11.06 -21.89
N SER A 167 -4.27 10.64 -21.89
CA SER A 167 -5.26 11.04 -22.90
C SER A 167 -6.08 12.28 -22.49
N PHE A 168 -5.47 13.29 -21.86
CA PHE A 168 -6.10 14.61 -21.63
C PHE A 168 -6.18 15.45 -22.92
N LYS A 169 -6.30 14.81 -24.09
CA LYS A 169 -6.54 15.50 -25.36
C LYS A 169 -7.90 15.11 -25.90
N CYS A 170 -8.80 16.10 -25.83
CA CYS A 170 -10.08 16.23 -26.50
C CYS A 170 -10.42 15.11 -27.48
N ARG A 171 -11.43 14.31 -27.15
CA ARG A 171 -12.25 13.69 -28.17
C ARG A 171 -13.62 14.37 -28.15
N SER A 172 -13.71 15.47 -28.90
CA SER A 172 -14.97 16.00 -29.38
C SER A 172 -15.76 14.87 -30.04
N SER A 173 -17.05 14.81 -29.70
CA SER A 173 -18.04 13.88 -30.19
C SER A 173 -17.94 13.66 -31.70
N ALA A 174 -17.80 12.40 -32.11
CA ALA A 174 -18.24 11.96 -33.43
C ALA A 174 -19.04 10.67 -33.21
N SER A 175 -20.35 10.80 -33.32
CA SER A 175 -21.33 9.73 -33.19
C SER A 175 -21.05 8.60 -34.17
N LYS A 176 -20.96 7.36 -33.66
CA LYS A 176 -21.39 6.17 -34.39
C LYS A 176 -22.04 5.21 -33.39
N THR A 177 -23.37 5.21 -33.37
CA THR A 177 -24.24 4.24 -32.68
C THR A 177 -24.57 3.09 -33.67
N PRO A 178 -25.12 1.94 -33.25
CA PRO A 178 -24.40 0.78 -32.71
C PRO A 178 -24.76 -0.53 -33.47
N THR A 179 -24.03 -1.62 -33.22
CA THR A 179 -24.57 -2.99 -33.41
C THR A 179 -24.29 -3.80 -32.16
N SER A 180 -25.25 -3.80 -31.24
CA SER A 180 -25.23 -4.63 -30.05
C SER A 180 -25.83 -6.00 -30.38
N GLN A 181 -25.01 -7.04 -30.41
CA GLN A 181 -25.50 -8.41 -30.22
C GLN A 181 -25.89 -8.56 -28.76
N SER A 182 -27.20 -8.56 -28.51
CA SER A 182 -27.78 -8.76 -27.18
C SER A 182 -27.58 -10.22 -26.75
N GLN A 183 -26.77 -10.45 -25.71
CA GLN A 183 -26.90 -11.64 -24.89
C GLN A 183 -28.27 -11.59 -24.21
N LYS A 184 -29.11 -12.61 -24.42
CA LYS A 184 -30.34 -12.82 -23.66
C LYS A 184 -29.96 -13.22 -22.24
N SER A 185 -30.34 -12.41 -21.25
CA SER A 185 -30.40 -12.81 -19.86
C SER A 185 -31.84 -13.27 -19.54
N ASP A 186 -31.96 -14.44 -18.88
CA ASP A 186 -33.24 -15.07 -18.54
C ASP A 186 -34.04 -14.35 -17.41
N PHE A 187 -33.59 -13.17 -16.99
CA PHE A 187 -34.20 -12.36 -15.92
C PHE A 187 -34.79 -11.03 -16.41
N ILE A 188 -34.80 -10.77 -17.72
CA ILE A 188 -35.43 -9.57 -18.29
C ILE A 188 -36.79 -9.97 -18.85
N GLU A 189 -37.86 -9.51 -18.19
CA GLU A 189 -39.22 -9.65 -18.69
C GLU A 189 -39.39 -8.80 -19.96
N SER A 190 -39.89 -9.41 -21.03
CA SER A 190 -40.16 -8.73 -22.30
C SER A 190 -41.28 -7.71 -22.13
N ASP A 191 -41.05 -6.48 -22.60
CA ASP A 191 -42.04 -5.41 -22.56
C ASP A 191 -43.40 -5.86 -23.14
N PRO A 192 -44.53 -5.57 -22.45
CA PRO A 192 -45.86 -5.91 -22.93
C PRO A 192 -46.21 -5.05 -24.16
N SER A 193 -46.49 -5.72 -25.28
CA SER A 193 -46.74 -5.10 -26.59
C SER A 193 -48.12 -4.42 -26.75
N SER A 194 -49.00 -4.50 -25.75
CA SER A 194 -50.40 -4.10 -25.87
C SER A 194 -50.86 -2.96 -24.94
N SER A 195 -49.95 -2.27 -24.25
CA SER A 195 -50.30 -1.13 -23.41
C SER A 195 -49.76 0.19 -23.98
N PRO A 196 -50.56 1.27 -24.06
CA PRO A 196 -50.04 2.58 -24.47
C PRO A 196 -48.99 3.05 -23.46
N VAL A 197 -47.80 3.37 -23.97
CA VAL A 197 -46.66 3.83 -23.17
C VAL A 197 -47.04 5.13 -22.47
N GLY A 198 -47.20 5.09 -21.15
CA GLY A 198 -47.57 6.27 -20.36
C GLY A 198 -46.44 7.29 -20.25
N ILE A 199 -45.21 6.85 -19.98
CA ILE A 199 -44.04 7.72 -19.80
C ILE A 199 -42.84 7.05 -20.47
N GLN A 200 -42.28 7.72 -21.48
CA GLN A 200 -41.05 7.28 -22.17
C GLN A 200 -39.91 8.23 -21.80
N ILE A 201 -38.93 7.75 -21.03
CA ILE A 201 -37.75 8.55 -20.69
C ILE A 201 -36.75 8.41 -21.83
N ARG A 202 -36.54 9.50 -22.57
CA ARG A 202 -35.53 9.59 -23.62
C ARG A 202 -34.31 10.32 -23.08
N ASN A 203 -33.11 9.83 -23.40
CA ASN A 203 -31.83 10.39 -22.95
C ASN A 203 -31.65 10.42 -21.42
N LEU A 204 -31.75 9.27 -20.75
CA LEU A 204 -31.08 9.13 -19.47
C LEU A 204 -29.56 9.17 -19.73
N ARG A 205 -28.88 10.12 -19.10
CA ARG A 205 -27.46 10.41 -19.29
C ARG A 205 -26.64 9.91 -18.12
#